data_AF-A0A832J4E7-F1
#
_entry.id   AF-A0A832J4E7-F1
#
_cell.length_a   1.000
_cell.length_b   1.000
_cell.length_c   1.000
_cell.angle_alpha   90.00
_cell.angle_beta   90.00
_cell.angle_gamma   90.00
#
_symmetry.space_group_name_H-M   'P 1'
#
loop_
_entity.id
_entity.type
_entity.pdbx_description
1 polymer ?
#
loop_
_entity_poly.entity_id
_entity_poly.type
_entity_poly.pdbx_seq_one_letter_code
_entity_poly.pdbx_strand_id
1 'polypeptide(L)'
;AGRKAIGSKKIGNCVACHQITEMSDVPFHGEIGPSLDGVGERYSEAQIRGIVADAKHTFADTIMPSFYKVDGFIRPGKRYTGKAADDTFGPLLEAQQIEDVVSYLMTLK
;
A
#
# COMPACT_ATOMS: atom_id res chain seq x y z
N ALA A 1 -8.59 8.91 -7.21
CA ALA A 1 -8.88 7.72 -6.37
C ALA A 1 -7.65 7.26 -5.57
N GLY A 2 -6.45 7.21 -6.18
CA GLY A 2 -5.19 6.82 -5.52
C GLY A 2 -4.86 7.56 -4.23
N ARG A 3 -4.85 8.90 -4.26
CA ARG A 3 -4.63 9.75 -3.07
C ARG A 3 -5.54 9.34 -1.90
N LYS A 4 -6.83 9.07 -2.18
CA LYS A 4 -7.80 8.62 -1.17
C LYS A 4 -7.46 7.22 -0.64
N ALA A 5 -7.02 6.30 -1.50
CA ALA A 5 -6.61 4.96 -1.07
C ALA A 5 -5.41 5.02 -0.12
N ILE A 6 -4.42 5.84 -0.44
CA ILE A 6 -3.20 6.07 0.35
C ILE A 6 -3.49 6.67 1.72
N GLY A 7 -4.31 7.73 1.78
CA GLY A 7 -4.64 8.42 3.03
C GLY A 7 -5.70 7.73 3.89
N SER A 8 -6.41 6.72 3.36
CA SER A 8 -7.51 6.06 4.08
C SER A 8 -7.04 4.85 4.87
N LYS A 9 -7.27 4.89 6.19
CA LYS A 9 -7.03 3.77 7.12
C LYS A 9 -7.80 2.48 6.77
N LYS A 10 -8.87 2.59 5.98
CA LYS A 10 -9.72 1.46 5.58
C LYS A 10 -9.36 0.85 4.22
N ILE A 11 -8.42 1.46 3.49
CA ILE A 11 -8.04 1.05 2.12
C ILE A 11 -6.55 0.71 2.11
N GLY A 12 -5.67 1.63 1.69
CA GLY A 12 -4.23 1.39 1.60
C GLY A 12 -3.48 1.71 2.89
N ASN A 13 -3.96 2.68 3.68
CA ASN A 13 -3.36 3.09 4.95
C ASN A 13 -1.85 3.39 4.87
N CYS A 14 -1.36 3.83 3.71
CA CYS A 14 0.07 3.97 3.44
C CYS A 14 0.71 5.04 4.33
N VAL A 15 -0.06 6.10 4.64
CA VAL A 15 0.36 7.18 5.54
C VAL A 15 0.62 6.73 6.98
N ALA A 16 0.16 5.54 7.38
CA ALA A 16 0.52 4.98 8.68
C ALA A 16 2.02 4.64 8.78
N CYS A 17 2.69 4.47 7.65
CA CYS A 17 4.12 4.15 7.58
C CYS A 17 4.95 5.20 6.87
N HIS A 18 4.38 5.92 5.90
CA HIS A 18 5.11 6.82 5.01
C HIS A 18 4.67 8.27 5.16
N GLN A 19 5.64 9.18 5.08
CA GLN A 19 5.37 10.60 4.89
C GLN A 19 5.14 10.94 3.42
N ILE A 20 4.20 11.84 3.17
CA ILE A 20 3.90 12.44 1.86
C ILE A 20 3.57 13.92 2.10
N THR A 21 4.45 14.83 1.69
CA THR A 21 4.26 16.27 2.00
C THR A 21 3.10 16.90 1.22
N GLU A 22 2.80 16.41 0.01
CA GLU A 22 1.60 16.79 -0.75
C GLU A 22 0.31 16.49 0.03
N MET A 23 0.32 15.47 0.90
CA MET A 23 -0.81 15.10 1.74
C MET A 23 -0.77 15.73 3.13
N SER A 24 -0.28 16.97 3.26
CA SER A 24 -0.22 17.68 4.55
C SER A 24 -1.58 17.91 5.22
N ASP A 25 -2.69 17.78 4.49
CA ASP A 25 -4.06 17.75 5.01
C ASP A 25 -4.41 16.46 5.77
N VAL A 26 -3.65 15.37 5.53
CA VAL A 26 -3.78 14.12 6.27
C VAL A 26 -2.79 14.14 7.44
N PRO A 27 -3.26 14.13 8.70
CA PRO A 27 -2.38 14.29 9.84
C PRO A 27 -1.71 12.97 10.26
N PHE A 28 -0.61 13.10 11.02
CA PHE A 28 0.08 12.00 11.72
C PHE A 28 0.62 10.91 10.78
N HIS A 29 1.42 11.32 9.80
CA HIS A 29 2.17 10.39 8.97
C HIS A 29 3.22 9.63 9.79
N GLY A 30 3.37 8.34 9.53
CA GLY A 30 4.39 7.49 10.14
C GLY A 30 5.77 7.68 9.53
N GLU A 31 6.78 7.14 10.22
CA GLU A 31 8.20 7.25 9.85
C GLU A 31 8.87 5.88 9.69
N ILE A 32 8.06 4.84 9.44
CA ILE A 32 8.51 3.45 9.34
C ILE A 32 9.14 3.19 7.97
N GLY A 33 8.46 3.64 6.91
CA GLY A 33 8.97 3.61 5.56
C GLY A 33 9.56 4.97 5.18
N PRO A 34 10.39 5.03 4.12
CA PRO A 34 10.93 6.30 3.63
C PRO A 34 9.80 7.22 3.12
N SER A 35 10.06 8.53 3.06
CA SER A 35 9.13 9.46 2.38
C SER A 35 8.84 9.00 0.95
N LEU A 36 7.58 9.14 0.52
CA LEU A 36 7.17 8.86 -0.86
C LEU A 36 7.27 10.08 -1.77
N ASP A 37 7.66 11.24 -1.24
CA ASP A 37 7.96 12.40 -2.07
C ASP A 37 9.10 12.06 -3.05
N GLY A 38 8.91 12.35 -4.34
CA GLY A 38 9.84 12.00 -5.41
C GLY A 38 9.92 10.51 -5.78
N VAL A 39 8.98 9.68 -5.32
CA VAL A 39 8.97 8.25 -5.68
C VAL A 39 8.80 8.04 -7.19
N GLY A 40 8.07 8.93 -7.87
CA GLY A 40 7.88 8.93 -9.32
C GLY A 40 9.14 9.29 -10.10
N GLU A 41 10.17 9.86 -9.45
CA GLU A 41 11.50 10.04 -10.03
C GLU A 41 12.43 8.86 -9.75
N ARG A 42 12.28 8.21 -8.58
CA ARG A 42 13.15 7.12 -8.13
C ARG A 42 12.86 5.78 -8.80
N TYR A 43 11.60 5.50 -9.10
CA TYR A 43 11.16 4.22 -9.64
C TYR A 43 10.32 4.41 -10.89
N SER A 44 10.48 3.49 -11.84
CA SER A 44 9.58 3.39 -12.98
C SER A 44 8.18 2.95 -12.54
N GLU A 45 7.17 3.25 -13.36
CA GLU A 45 5.78 2.87 -13.11
C GLU A 45 5.63 1.35 -12.86
N ALA A 46 6.35 0.52 -13.62
CA ALA A 46 6.36 -0.94 -13.44
C ALA A 46 6.96 -1.35 -12.09
N GLN A 47 8.02 -0.67 -11.63
CA GLN A 47 8.61 -0.92 -10.32
C GLN A 47 7.67 -0.49 -9.19
N ILE A 48 7.03 0.68 -9.30
CA ILE A 48 6.04 1.12 -8.31
C ILE A 48 4.88 0.13 -8.24
N ARG A 49 4.37 -0.34 -9.38
CA ARG A 49 3.32 -1.37 -9.43
C ARG A 49 3.74 -2.66 -8.74
N GLY A 50 4.95 -3.16 -9.00
CA GLY A 50 5.49 -4.34 -8.33
C GLY A 50 5.60 -4.14 -6.81
N ILE A 51 6.10 -2.99 -6.37
CA ILE A 51 6.24 -2.65 -4.94
C ILE A 51 4.87 -2.59 -4.25
N VAL A 52 3.87 -1.93 -4.85
CA VAL A 52 2.53 -1.81 -4.26
C VAL A 52 1.82 -3.17 -4.24
N ALA A 53 1.91 -3.95 -5.32
CA ALA A 53 1.27 -5.26 -5.41
C ALA A 53 1.86 -6.28 -4.42
N ASP A 54 3.18 -6.45 -4.43
CA ASP A 54 3.89 -7.32 -3.49
C ASP A 54 5.33 -6.85 -3.28
N ALA A 55 5.50 -5.98 -2.28
CA ALA A 55 6.78 -5.38 -1.93
C ALA A 55 7.89 -6.40 -1.62
N LYS A 56 7.56 -7.64 -1.23
CA LYS A 56 8.56 -8.67 -0.86
C LYS A 56 9.41 -9.11 -2.05
N HIS A 57 8.89 -8.99 -3.28
CA HIS A 57 9.66 -9.29 -4.48
C HIS A 57 10.75 -8.25 -4.79
N THR A 58 10.59 -7.03 -4.28
CA THR A 58 11.57 -5.94 -4.47
C THR A 58 12.46 -5.78 -3.23
N PHE A 59 11.86 -5.89 -2.04
CA PHE A 59 12.53 -5.69 -0.76
C PHE A 59 12.33 -6.93 0.11
N ALA A 60 13.31 -7.83 0.12
CA ALA A 60 13.30 -9.00 0.99
C ALA A 60 13.09 -8.59 2.46
N ASP A 61 12.29 -9.37 3.19
CA ASP A 61 11.97 -9.18 4.61
C ASP A 61 11.29 -7.84 4.98
N THR A 62 10.83 -7.06 3.99
CA THR A 62 10.11 -5.82 4.26
C THR A 62 8.82 -6.05 5.05
N ILE A 63 8.55 -5.16 6.00
CA ILE A 63 7.30 -5.14 6.73
C ILE A 63 6.15 -4.50 5.93
N MET A 64 6.43 -3.80 4.83
CA MET A 64 5.41 -3.22 3.95
C MET A 64 4.47 -4.33 3.43
N PRO A 65 3.17 -4.32 3.71
CA PRO A 65 2.26 -5.39 3.31
C PRO A 65 2.22 -5.62 1.79
N SER A 66 1.95 -6.87 1.38
CA SER A 66 1.66 -7.22 -0.02
C SER A 66 0.18 -6.95 -0.29
N PHE A 67 -0.15 -5.90 -1.05
CA PHE A 67 -1.55 -5.47 -1.19
C PHE A 67 -2.36 -6.30 -2.18
N TYR A 68 -1.71 -7.03 -3.09
CA TYR A 68 -2.37 -7.85 -4.12
C TYR A 68 -2.07 -9.36 -3.98
N LYS A 69 -1.92 -9.83 -2.73
CA LYS A 69 -1.64 -11.24 -2.40
C LYS A 69 -2.84 -11.90 -1.73
N VAL A 70 -3.07 -13.19 -2.01
CA VAL A 70 -4.24 -13.95 -1.54
C VAL A 70 -3.92 -15.26 -0.82
N ASP A 71 -2.65 -15.63 -0.72
CA ASP A 71 -2.21 -16.89 -0.09
C ASP A 71 -0.89 -16.73 0.68
N GLY A 72 -0.34 -17.83 1.20
CA GLY A 72 0.94 -17.82 1.91
C GLY A 72 0.94 -17.11 3.27
N PHE A 73 -0.24 -16.85 3.84
CA PHE A 73 -0.39 -16.22 5.15
C PHE A 73 -0.42 -17.25 6.28
N ILE A 74 0.14 -16.90 7.44
CA ILE A 74 -0.01 -17.67 8.68
C ILE A 74 -1.23 -17.13 9.42
N ARG A 75 -2.30 -17.94 9.50
CA ARG A 75 -3.56 -17.62 10.21
C ARG A 75 -4.24 -16.33 9.69
N PRO A 76 -4.60 -16.24 8.40
CA PRO A 76 -5.31 -15.08 7.87
C PRO A 76 -6.65 -14.88 8.59
N GLY A 77 -6.97 -13.62 8.91
CA GLY A 77 -8.18 -13.25 9.64
C GLY A 77 -9.27 -12.65 8.74
N LYS A 78 -10.52 -12.74 9.20
CA LYS A 78 -11.64 -11.97 8.63
C LYS A 78 -11.51 -10.52 9.08
N ARG A 79 -10.77 -9.73 8.31
CA ARG A 79 -10.39 -8.35 8.64
C ARG A 79 -9.85 -8.28 10.09
N TYR A 80 -10.30 -7.31 10.88
CA TYR A 80 -9.85 -7.08 12.25
C TYR A 80 -10.75 -7.73 13.32
N THR A 81 -11.48 -8.80 12.99
CA THR A 81 -12.47 -9.42 13.91
C THR A 81 -11.88 -10.45 14.86
N GLY A 82 -10.63 -10.87 14.65
CA GLY A 82 -10.01 -11.99 15.38
C GLY A 82 -10.50 -13.38 14.97
N LYS A 83 -11.46 -13.47 14.04
CA LYS A 83 -11.92 -14.74 13.44
C LYS A 83 -11.07 -15.10 12.23
N ALA A 84 -11.01 -16.39 11.90
CA ALA A 84 -10.36 -16.86 10.67
C ALA A 84 -11.04 -16.27 9.42
N ALA A 85 -10.28 -16.14 8.34
CA ALA A 85 -10.76 -15.78 7.02
C ALA A 85 -11.88 -16.72 6.54
N ASP A 86 -12.80 -16.19 5.74
CA ASP A 86 -13.89 -16.93 5.10
C ASP A 86 -13.90 -16.69 3.58
N ASP A 87 -15.02 -17.00 2.92
CA ASP A 87 -15.23 -16.80 1.48
C ASP A 87 -15.14 -15.33 1.03
N THR A 88 -15.10 -14.38 1.97
CA THR A 88 -14.86 -12.96 1.68
C THR A 88 -13.38 -12.58 1.62
N PHE A 89 -12.47 -13.54 1.82
CA PHE A 89 -11.04 -13.29 1.77
C PHE A 89 -10.57 -12.94 0.35
N GLY A 90 -9.69 -11.94 0.28
CA GLY A 90 -9.17 -11.42 -0.98
C GLY A 90 -7.96 -10.53 -0.73
N PRO A 91 -7.41 -9.92 -1.79
CA PRO A 91 -6.30 -9.00 -1.65
C PRO A 91 -6.72 -7.77 -0.83
N LEU A 92 -5.75 -7.08 -0.22
CA LEU A 92 -6.02 -5.87 0.55
C LEU A 92 -6.54 -4.73 -0.36
N LEU A 93 -6.08 -4.70 -1.60
CA LEU A 93 -6.55 -3.79 -2.65
C LEU A 93 -6.96 -4.58 -3.89
N GLU A 94 -8.02 -4.13 -4.57
CA GLU A 94 -8.39 -4.63 -5.88
C GLU A 94 -7.42 -4.14 -6.96
N ALA A 95 -7.41 -4.78 -8.14
CA ALA A 95 -6.50 -4.42 -9.23
C ALA A 95 -6.61 -2.93 -9.62
N GLN A 96 -7.84 -2.41 -9.75
CA GLN A 96 -8.04 -1.00 -10.06
C GLN A 96 -7.54 -0.07 -8.95
N GLN A 97 -7.65 -0.48 -7.68
CA GLN A 97 -7.14 0.31 -6.56
C GLN A 97 -5.61 0.34 -6.55
N ILE A 98 -4.94 -0.74 -6.95
CA ILE A 98 -3.49 -0.76 -7.17
C ILE A 98 -3.13 0.27 -8.24
N GLU A 99 -3.77 0.23 -9.41
CA GLU A 99 -3.48 1.17 -10.50
C GLU A 99 -3.79 2.62 -10.14
N ASP A 100 -4.85 2.85 -9.37
CA ASP A 100 -5.17 4.18 -8.85
C ASP A 100 -4.04 4.70 -7.94
N VAL A 101 -3.50 3.85 -7.07
CA VAL A 101 -2.37 4.17 -6.18
C VAL A 101 -1.11 4.43 -7.02
N VAL A 102 -0.77 3.55 -7.96
CA VAL A 102 0.39 3.72 -8.85
C VAL A 102 0.29 5.03 -9.61
N SER A 103 -0.87 5.32 -10.21
CA SER A 103 -1.13 6.56 -10.94
C SER A 103 -0.86 7.79 -10.08
N TYR A 104 -1.31 7.80 -8.82
CA TYR A 104 -1.03 8.90 -7.91
C TYR A 104 0.46 8.98 -7.52
N LEU A 105 1.11 7.86 -7.20
CA LEU A 105 2.54 7.85 -6.85
C LEU A 105 3.42 8.35 -7.99
N MET A 106 3.03 8.11 -9.25
CA MET A 106 3.71 8.67 -10.42
C MET A 106 3.62 10.20 -10.53
N THR A 107 2.68 10.84 -9.82
CA THR A 107 2.59 12.31 -9.75
C THR A 107 3.52 12.92 -8.70
N LEU A 108 4.04 12.11 -7.76
CA LEU A 108 4.97 12.54 -6.73
C LEU A 108 6.40 12.54 -7.29
N LYS A 109 6.72 13.59 -8.03
CA LYS A 109 8.06 13.85 -8.55
C LYS A 109 8.78 14.86 -7.67
#